data_AF-A0A8C7CUI1-F1
#
_entry.id   AF-A0A8C7CUI1-F1
#
_cell.length_a   1.000
_cell.length_b   1.000
_cell.length_c   1.000
_cell.angle_alpha   90.00
_cell.angle_beta   90.00
_cell.angle_gamma   90.00
#
_symmetry.space_group_name_H-M   'P 1'
#
loop_
_entity.id
_entity.type
_entity.pdbx_description
1 polymer ?
#
loop_
_entity_poly.entity_id
_entity_poly.type
_entity_poly.pdbx_seq_one_letter_code
_entity_poly.pdbx_strand_id
1 'polypeptide(L)'
;MLPISVIPNGVFSAYSQLSAQNQELREQNLTLRERLEDSEKVNLDRTSSSLRPAGACLTQRLHGEMASCLCDLRSLCNVLTQRSQGRDPNLSLLLGVSSPPPMAEQVEDCLSPEVLQRKVTEAQRLRRDVEELRTTVSARYAQDMGENCITQ
;
A
#
# COMPACT_ATOMS: atom_id res chain seq x y z
N MET A 1 65.81 -44.01 -25.81
CA MET A 1 64.59 -44.84 -25.65
C MET A 1 63.46 -43.96 -25.16
N LEU A 2 62.50 -43.68 -26.05
CA LEU A 2 61.05 -43.51 -25.82
C LEU A 2 60.47 -43.10 -27.19
N PRO A 3 59.60 -43.91 -27.83
CA PRO A 3 59.13 -43.60 -29.18
C PRO A 3 58.17 -42.43 -29.10
N ILE A 4 58.42 -41.41 -29.91
CA ILE A 4 57.50 -40.30 -30.17
C ILE A 4 56.24 -40.93 -30.77
N SER A 5 55.13 -40.93 -30.02
CA SER A 5 53.87 -41.43 -30.53
C SER A 5 53.42 -40.51 -31.65
N VAL A 6 53.50 -41.02 -32.88
CA VAL A 6 52.86 -40.41 -34.03
C VAL A 6 51.36 -40.56 -33.79
N ILE A 7 50.74 -39.51 -33.26
CA ILE A 7 49.28 -39.44 -33.12
C ILE A 7 48.71 -39.59 -34.54
N PRO A 8 47.84 -40.57 -34.82
CA PRO A 8 47.30 -40.77 -36.16
C PRO A 8 46.55 -39.50 -36.60
N ASN A 9 46.84 -38.99 -37.80
CA ASN A 9 46.23 -37.75 -38.34
C ASN A 9 44.70 -37.70 -38.23
N GLY A 10 44.01 -38.86 -38.26
CA GLY A 10 42.57 -38.94 -38.07
C GLY A 10 42.09 -38.57 -36.65
N VAL A 11 42.90 -38.85 -35.62
CA VAL A 11 42.57 -38.52 -34.22
C VAL A 11 42.67 -37.01 -33.98
N PHE A 12 43.67 -36.36 -34.58
CA PHE A 12 43.81 -34.90 -34.53
C PHE A 12 42.66 -34.19 -35.25
N SER A 13 42.26 -34.68 -36.43
CA SER A 13 41.11 -34.13 -37.16
C SER A 13 39.80 -34.29 -36.38
N ALA A 14 39.55 -35.47 -35.81
CA ALA A 14 38.37 -35.73 -35.01
C ALA A 14 38.34 -34.86 -33.74
N TYR A 15 39.49 -34.70 -33.07
CA TYR A 15 39.61 -33.84 -31.89
C TYR A 15 39.37 -32.36 -32.23
N SER A 16 39.95 -31.87 -33.33
CA SER A 16 39.74 -30.49 -33.80
C SER A 16 38.27 -30.23 -34.15
N GLN A 17 37.60 -31.20 -34.78
CA GLN A 17 36.19 -31.08 -35.15
C GLN A 17 35.27 -31.13 -33.92
N LEU A 18 35.56 -31.99 -32.95
CA LEU A 18 34.84 -32.05 -31.67
C LEU A 18 35.05 -30.75 -30.86
N SER A 19 36.26 -30.19 -30.88
CA SER A 19 36.57 -28.93 -30.21
C SER A 19 35.79 -27.77 -30.84
N ALA A 20 35.76 -27.67 -32.17
CA ALA A 20 34.97 -26.67 -32.88
C ALA A 20 33.48 -26.79 -32.55
N GLN A 21 32.93 -28.01 -32.54
CA GLN A 21 31.53 -28.25 -32.17
C GLN A 21 31.25 -27.89 -30.70
N ASN A 22 32.17 -28.17 -29.78
CA ASN A 22 32.04 -27.78 -28.37
C ASN A 22 32.12 -26.26 -28.17
N GLN A 23 32.88 -25.56 -29.00
CA GLN A 23 32.95 -24.11 -28.98
C GLN A 23 31.63 -23.50 -29.45
N GLU A 24 31.10 -23.98 -30.58
CA GLU A 24 29.79 -23.58 -31.11
C GLU A 24 28.68 -23.82 -30.08
N LEU A 25 28.64 -25.00 -29.45
CA LEU A 25 27.66 -25.31 -28.39
C LEU A 25 27.79 -24.41 -27.17
N ARG A 26 29.02 -24.01 -26.81
CA ARG A 26 29.25 -23.04 -25.73
C ARG A 26 28.69 -21.67 -26.09
N GLU A 27 28.93 -21.20 -27.31
CA GLU A 27 28.42 -19.91 -27.80
C GLU A 27 26.89 -19.89 -27.87
N GLN A 28 26.27 -20.99 -28.33
CA GLN A 28 24.82 -21.13 -28.34
C GLN A 28 24.22 -21.17 -26.93
N ASN A 29 24.86 -21.86 -25.98
CA ASN A 29 24.45 -21.85 -24.58
C ASN A 29 24.53 -20.45 -23.97
N LEU A 30 25.57 -19.70 -24.30
CA LEU A 30 25.77 -18.34 -23.79
C LEU A 30 24.68 -17.40 -24.33
N THR A 31 24.42 -17.46 -25.63
CA THR A 31 23.32 -16.74 -26.29
C THR A 31 21.95 -17.10 -25.71
N LEU A 32 21.69 -18.39 -25.46
CA LEU A 32 20.43 -18.84 -24.87
C LEU A 32 20.25 -18.33 -23.44
N ARG A 33 21.32 -18.33 -22.63
CA ARG A 33 21.30 -17.79 -21.27
C ARG A 33 21.01 -16.30 -21.26
N GLU A 34 21.68 -15.52 -22.11
CA GLU A 34 21.42 -14.08 -22.24
C GLU A 34 19.96 -13.80 -22.65
N ARG A 35 19.42 -14.56 -23.60
CA ARG A 35 18.00 -14.41 -24.02
C ARG A 35 17.00 -14.78 -22.92
N LEU A 36 17.34 -15.76 -22.08
CA LEU A 36 16.54 -16.13 -20.92
C LEU A 36 16.60 -15.03 -19.86
N GLU A 37 17.79 -14.51 -19.54
CA GLU A 37 17.97 -13.40 -18.60
C GLU A 37 17.25 -12.13 -19.08
N ASP A 38 17.30 -11.81 -20.38
CA ASP A 38 16.59 -10.68 -20.96
C ASP A 38 15.07 -10.89 -20.94
N SER A 39 14.59 -12.10 -21.25
CA SER A 39 13.15 -12.43 -21.13
C SER A 39 12.66 -12.36 -19.69
N GLU A 40 13.46 -12.82 -18.73
CA GLU A 40 13.13 -12.76 -17.30
C GLU A 40 13.12 -11.32 -16.80
N LYS A 41 14.08 -10.48 -17.19
CA LYS A 41 14.08 -9.03 -16.87
C LYS A 41 12.87 -8.33 -17.46
N VAL A 42 12.57 -8.55 -18.75
CA VAL A 42 11.40 -7.95 -19.42
C VAL A 42 10.08 -8.45 -18.79
N ASN A 43 10.01 -9.71 -18.38
CA ASN A 43 8.83 -10.26 -17.72
C ASN A 43 8.67 -9.67 -16.32
N LEU A 44 9.75 -9.56 -15.54
CA LEU A 44 9.75 -8.96 -14.20
C LEU A 44 9.37 -7.49 -14.25
N ASP A 45 9.89 -6.72 -15.21
CA ASP A 45 9.52 -5.30 -15.41
C ASP A 45 8.05 -5.17 -15.81
N ARG A 46 7.52 -6.09 -16.63
CA ARG A 46 6.13 -6.07 -17.08
C ARG A 46 5.15 -6.55 -16.00
N THR A 47 5.50 -7.54 -15.17
CA THR A 47 4.67 -7.96 -14.04
C THR A 47 4.73 -6.98 -12.88
N SER A 48 5.91 -6.43 -12.57
CA SER A 48 6.07 -5.39 -11.55
C SER A 48 5.36 -4.08 -11.95
N SER A 49 5.36 -3.72 -13.23
CA SER A 49 4.61 -2.57 -13.77
C SER A 49 3.11 -2.82 -13.92
N SER A 50 2.64 -4.07 -14.07
CA SER A 50 1.20 -4.36 -14.23
C SER A 50 0.47 -4.68 -12.91
N LEU A 51 1.14 -5.22 -11.90
CA LEU A 51 0.52 -5.58 -10.61
C LEU A 51 0.63 -4.46 -9.56
N ARG A 52 1.67 -3.62 -9.61
CA ARG A 52 1.80 -2.46 -8.72
C ARG A 52 0.73 -1.38 -8.91
N PRO A 53 0.28 -1.00 -10.13
CA PRO A 53 -0.70 0.06 -10.30
C PRO A 53 -2.09 -0.38 -9.83
N ALA A 54 -2.51 -1.61 -10.11
CA ALA A 54 -3.86 -2.07 -9.73
C ALA A 54 -4.03 -2.18 -8.21
N GLY A 55 -3.04 -2.76 -7.51
CA GLY A 55 -3.03 -2.85 -6.05
C GLY A 55 -2.87 -1.49 -5.37
N ALA A 56 -2.01 -0.62 -5.91
CA ALA A 56 -1.85 0.75 -5.42
C ALA A 56 -3.12 1.59 -5.62
N CYS A 57 -3.77 1.51 -6.79
CA CYS A 57 -5.03 2.20 -7.07
C CYS A 57 -6.18 1.74 -6.14
N LEU A 58 -6.30 0.44 -5.86
CA LEU A 58 -7.31 -0.07 -4.93
C LEU A 58 -7.02 0.39 -3.49
N THR A 59 -5.76 0.34 -3.06
CA THR A 59 -5.34 0.82 -1.74
C THR A 59 -5.56 2.32 -1.60
N GLN A 60 -5.30 3.10 -2.65
CA GLN A 60 -5.53 4.53 -2.71
C GLN A 60 -7.01 4.88 -2.66
N ARG A 61 -7.86 4.15 -3.40
CA ARG A 61 -9.30 4.34 -3.36
C ARG A 61 -9.86 4.02 -1.98
N LEU A 62 -9.41 2.90 -1.37
CA LEU A 62 -9.76 2.56 0.00
C LEU A 62 -9.32 3.63 0.99
N HIS A 63 -8.11 4.19 0.84
CA HIS A 63 -7.61 5.25 1.70
C HIS A 63 -8.43 6.55 1.56
N GLY A 64 -8.86 6.90 0.34
CA GLY A 64 -9.78 8.02 0.09
C GLY A 64 -11.14 7.82 0.77
N GLU A 65 -11.73 6.63 0.64
CA GLU A 65 -13.00 6.27 1.30
C GLU A 65 -12.86 6.29 2.83
N MET A 66 -11.78 5.72 3.38
CA MET A 66 -11.49 5.75 4.81
C MET A 66 -11.32 7.18 5.33
N ALA A 67 -10.62 8.04 4.58
CA ALA A 67 -10.45 9.45 4.94
C ALA A 67 -11.80 10.19 4.93
N SER A 68 -12.65 9.93 3.94
CA SER A 68 -14.00 10.49 3.88
C SER A 68 -14.84 10.05 5.08
N CYS A 69 -14.88 8.75 5.37
CA CYS A 69 -15.60 8.23 6.54
C CYS A 69 -15.10 8.82 7.87
N LEU A 70 -13.79 9.03 8.01
CA LEU A 70 -13.24 9.67 9.21
C LEU A 70 -13.66 11.13 9.33
N CYS A 71 -13.67 11.88 8.22
CA CYS A 71 -14.17 13.25 8.18
C CYS A 71 -15.65 13.34 8.56
N ASP A 72 -16.48 12.42 8.07
CA ASP A 72 -17.91 12.36 8.38
C ASP A 72 -18.12 12.05 9.86
N LEU A 73 -17.42 11.05 10.40
CA LEU A 73 -17.48 10.69 11.81
C LEU A 73 -17.04 11.84 12.71
N ARG A 74 -15.99 12.58 12.32
CA ARG A 74 -15.51 13.75 13.08
C ARG A 74 -16.55 14.88 13.08
N SER A 75 -17.19 15.13 11.94
CA SER A 75 -18.27 16.11 11.82
C SER A 75 -19.47 15.74 12.68
N LEU A 76 -19.85 14.45 12.69
CA LEU A 76 -20.90 13.92 13.57
C LEU A 76 -20.53 14.04 15.05
N CYS A 77 -19.30 13.71 15.45
CA CYS A 77 -18.85 13.86 16.82
C CYS A 77 -18.92 15.32 17.29
N ASN A 78 -18.53 16.28 16.43
CA ASN A 78 -18.65 17.71 16.73
C ASN A 78 -20.10 18.14 16.93
N VAL A 79 -21.01 17.70 16.05
CA VAL A 79 -22.45 17.99 16.17
C VAL A 79 -23.03 17.40 17.45
N LEU A 80 -22.73 16.14 17.76
CA LEU A 80 -23.18 15.47 18.99
C LEU A 80 -22.62 16.16 20.24
N THR A 81 -21.36 16.59 20.21
CA THR A 81 -20.72 17.35 21.30
C THR A 81 -21.42 18.69 21.52
N GLN A 82 -21.63 19.47 20.45
CA GLN A 82 -22.32 20.76 20.52
C GLN A 82 -23.73 20.59 21.10
N ARG A 83 -24.48 19.59 20.63
CA ARG A 83 -25.81 19.26 21.14
C ARG A 83 -25.79 18.84 22.61
N SER A 84 -24.82 18.02 23.03
CA SER A 84 -24.66 17.59 24.42
C SER A 84 -24.36 18.75 25.39
N GLN A 85 -23.72 19.81 24.87
CA GLN A 85 -23.41 21.04 25.60
C GLN A 85 -24.56 22.07 25.53
N GLY A 86 -25.70 21.74 24.91
CA GLY A 86 -26.83 22.66 24.75
C GLY A 86 -26.59 23.79 23.74
N ARG A 87 -25.57 23.69 22.88
CA ARG A 87 -25.28 24.65 21.81
C ARG A 87 -26.00 24.24 20.52
N ASP A 88 -26.38 25.21 19.71
CA ASP A 88 -26.98 24.97 18.40
C ASP A 88 -25.93 24.32 17.48
N PRO A 89 -26.15 23.08 16.99
CA PRO A 89 -25.18 22.40 16.17
C PRO A 89 -25.01 23.09 14.80
N ASN A 90 -23.78 23.17 14.32
CA ASN A 90 -23.51 23.71 12.99
C ASN A 90 -24.03 22.73 11.91
N LEU A 91 -25.20 23.03 11.35
CA LEU A 91 -25.85 22.23 10.29
C LEU A 91 -25.00 22.13 9.01
N SER A 92 -24.09 23.07 8.75
CA SER A 92 -23.19 23.01 7.60
C SER A 92 -22.20 21.84 7.69
N LEU A 93 -21.80 21.44 8.90
CA LEU A 93 -21.03 20.20 9.14
C LEU A 93 -21.87 18.95 8.91
N LEU A 94 -23.15 18.98 9.28
CA LEU A 94 -24.06 17.84 9.09
C LEU A 94 -24.42 17.62 7.61
N LEU A 95 -24.46 18.70 6.83
CA LEU A 95 -24.80 18.71 5.41
C LEU A 95 -23.58 18.50 4.48
N GLY A 96 -22.38 18.29 5.04
CA GLY A 96 -21.16 17.99 4.27
C GLY A 96 -20.61 19.14 3.43
N VAL A 97 -21.19 20.35 3.52
CA VAL A 97 -20.84 21.52 2.68
C VAL A 97 -19.56 22.24 3.11
N SER A 98 -18.98 21.88 4.25
CA SER A 98 -17.72 22.46 4.76
C SER A 98 -16.58 21.44 4.90
N SER A 99 -16.73 20.23 4.35
CA SER A 99 -15.57 19.33 4.19
C SER A 99 -14.63 19.98 3.17
N PRO A 100 -13.46 20.53 3.55
CA PRO A 100 -12.46 20.86 2.55
C PRO A 100 -12.22 19.58 1.74
N PRO A 101 -12.22 19.64 0.39
CA PRO A 101 -11.92 18.46 -0.40
C PRO A 101 -10.62 17.87 0.13
N PRO A 102 -10.52 16.54 0.30
CA PRO A 102 -9.27 15.92 0.69
C PRO A 102 -8.26 16.39 -0.35
N MET A 103 -7.30 17.21 0.10
CA MET A 103 -6.31 17.90 -0.70
C MET A 103 -5.91 17.02 -1.89
N ALA A 104 -6.44 17.33 -3.07
CA ALA A 104 -6.27 16.55 -4.29
C ALA A 104 -4.84 16.65 -4.85
N GLU A 105 -3.90 17.17 -4.07
CA GLU A 105 -2.53 17.51 -4.46
C GLU A 105 -1.47 16.55 -3.88
N GLN A 106 -1.84 15.45 -3.22
CA GLN A 106 -0.88 14.47 -2.67
C GLN A 106 -1.08 13.04 -3.20
N VAL A 107 -1.58 12.92 -4.43
CA VAL A 107 -1.84 11.63 -5.09
C VAL A 107 -0.57 10.77 -5.23
N GLU A 108 0.62 11.37 -5.29
CA GLU A 108 1.90 10.64 -5.38
C GLU A 108 2.54 10.31 -4.02
N ASP A 109 2.20 11.03 -2.94
CA ASP A 109 2.86 10.88 -1.62
C ASP A 109 2.07 10.06 -0.59
N CYS A 110 0.86 9.59 -0.93
CA CYS A 110 0.00 8.81 -0.04
C CYS A 110 0.53 7.41 0.34
N LEU A 111 1.58 6.93 -0.33
CA LEU A 111 2.28 5.67 -0.01
C LEU A 111 3.55 5.90 0.80
N SER A 112 3.92 7.16 1.10
CA SER A 112 5.08 7.43 1.94
C SER A 112 4.81 6.94 3.38
N PRO A 113 5.75 6.22 3.99
CA PRO A 113 5.58 5.71 5.35
C PRO A 113 5.33 6.85 6.36
N GLU A 114 5.83 8.05 6.09
CA GLU A 114 5.62 9.25 6.89
C GLU A 114 4.16 9.74 6.86
N VAL A 115 3.51 9.74 5.69
CA VAL A 115 2.09 10.12 5.55
C VAL A 115 1.18 9.06 6.18
N LEU A 116 1.48 7.78 5.97
CA LEU A 116 0.79 6.66 6.62
C LEU A 116 0.89 6.75 8.16
N GLN A 117 2.07 7.02 8.69
CA GLN A 117 2.26 7.16 10.14
C GLN A 117 1.53 8.38 10.71
N ARG A 118 1.51 9.50 9.98
CA ARG A 118 0.68 10.66 10.35
C ARG A 118 -0.80 10.30 10.37
N LYS A 119 -1.30 9.57 9.38
CA LYS A 119 -2.70 9.13 9.30
C LYS A 119 -3.08 8.15 10.40
N VAL A 120 -2.19 7.22 10.76
CA VAL A 120 -2.38 6.34 11.92
C VAL A 120 -2.47 7.15 13.22
N THR A 121 -1.61 8.16 13.38
CA THR A 121 -1.64 9.05 14.56
C THR A 121 -2.95 9.85 14.63
N GLU A 122 -3.42 10.36 13.48
CA GLU A 122 -4.70 11.06 13.36
C GLU A 122 -5.88 10.14 13.70
N ALA A 123 -5.89 8.90 13.22
CA ALA A 123 -6.91 7.90 13.55
C ALA A 123 -6.89 7.49 15.04
N GLN A 124 -5.70 7.36 15.64
CA GLN A 124 -5.56 7.09 17.07
C GLN A 124 -6.10 8.25 17.92
N ARG A 125 -5.86 9.49 17.51
CA ARG A 125 -6.43 10.68 18.16
C ARG A 125 -7.96 10.66 18.06
N LEU A 126 -8.51 10.42 16.86
CA LEU A 126 -9.95 10.34 16.68
C LEU A 126 -10.58 9.27 17.57
N ARG A 127 -9.95 8.09 17.68
CA ARG A 127 -10.41 7.03 18.59
C ARG A 127 -10.48 7.49 20.05
N ARG A 128 -9.51 8.31 20.50
CA ARG A 128 -9.52 8.88 21.85
C ARG A 128 -10.65 9.88 22.02
N ASP A 129 -10.80 10.79 21.06
CA ASP A 129 -11.87 11.80 21.08
C ASP A 129 -13.26 11.14 21.11
N VAL A 130 -13.45 10.03 20.39
CA VAL A 130 -14.68 9.22 20.43
C VAL A 130 -14.92 8.60 21.81
N GLU A 131 -13.87 8.05 22.44
CA GLU A 131 -13.98 7.44 23.76
C GLU A 131 -14.30 8.49 24.84
N GLU A 132 -13.71 9.69 24.74
CA GLU A 132 -14.00 10.82 25.61
C GLU A 132 -15.43 11.32 25.42
N LEU A 133 -15.89 11.43 24.15
CA LEU A 133 -17.27 11.79 23.85
C LEU A 133 -18.23 10.74 24.42
N ARG A 134 -17.95 9.44 24.26
CA ARG A 134 -18.76 8.36 24.84
C ARG A 134 -18.84 8.51 26.35
N THR A 135 -17.72 8.76 27.02
CA THR A 135 -17.67 8.96 28.47
C THR A 135 -18.48 10.17 28.89
N THR A 136 -18.38 11.29 28.16
CA THR A 136 -19.13 12.52 28.42
C THR A 136 -20.63 12.32 28.24
N VAL A 137 -21.05 11.66 27.15
CA VAL A 137 -22.45 11.32 26.89
C VAL A 137 -22.98 10.38 27.96
N SER A 138 -22.22 9.36 28.37
CA SER A 138 -22.60 8.45 29.46
C SER A 138 -22.72 9.17 30.81
N ALA A 139 -21.81 10.11 31.12
CA ALA A 139 -21.87 10.90 32.35
C ALA A 139 -23.11 11.82 32.36
N ARG A 140 -23.41 12.47 31.23
CA ARG A 140 -24.63 13.30 31.08
C ARG A 140 -25.89 12.46 31.16
N TYR A 141 -25.92 11.28 30.56
CA TYR A 141 -27.04 10.35 30.68
C TYR A 141 -27.26 9.89 32.14
N ALA A 142 -26.18 9.57 32.86
CA ALA A 142 -26.26 9.22 34.28
C ALA A 142 -26.73 10.39 35.14
N GLN A 143 -26.28 11.61 34.83
CA GLN A 143 -26.73 12.84 35.49
C GLN A 143 -28.21 13.10 35.22
N ASP A 144 -28.66 13.05 33.97
CA ASP A 144 -30.07 13.26 33.59
C ASP A 144 -30.98 12.17 34.20
N MET A 145 -30.53 10.92 34.25
CA MET A 145 -31.24 9.84 34.94
C MET A 145 -31.27 10.04 36.47
N GLY A 146 -30.22 10.59 37.06
CA GLY A 146 -30.17 10.92 38.49
C GLY A 146 -30.99 12.16 38.87
N GLU A 147 -31.04 13.17 38.01
CA GLU A 147 -31.82 14.40 38.20
C GLU A 147 -33.31 14.19 37.96
N ASN A 148 -33.72 13.25 37.10
CA ASN A 148 -35.12 12.85 36.92
C ASN A 148 -35.64 11.87 37.99
N CYS A 149 -34.82 11.42 38.94
CA CYS A 149 -35.26 10.66 40.11
C CYS A 149 -35.81 11.56 41.23
N ILE A 150 -36.63 12.54 40.88
CA ILE A 150 -37.60 13.08 41.85
C ILE A 150 -38.73 12.04 41.87
N THR A 151 -38.73 11.20 42.91
CA THR A 151 -39.87 10.34 43.24
C THR A 151 -41.15 11.16 43.16
N GLN A 152 -42.03 10.80 42.22
CA GLN A 152 -43.45 11.14 42.31
C GLN A 152 -44.15 10.13 43.20
#